data_AF-A0A2Y9PXI1-F1
#
_entry.id   AF-A0A2Y9PXI1-F1
#
_cell.length_a   1.000
_cell.length_b   1.000
_cell.length_c   1.000
_cell.angle_alpha   90.00
_cell.angle_beta   90.00
_cell.angle_gamma   90.00
#
_symmetry.space_group_name_H-M   'P 1'
#
loop_
_entity.id
_entity.type
_entity.pdbx_description
1 polymer ?
#
loop_
_entity_poly.entity_id
_entity_poly.type
_entity_poly.pdbx_seq_one_letter_code
_entity_poly.pdbx_strand_id
1 'polypeptide(L)'
;MRLPCSHIFCKRCILPWLARQKTCPCCRKEVKQKKMVHVNKLRKIIGRLEVKCKNAEAGCLVTCPLAHRKGHQDSCPFELMACPNEGCTSRVPRGNLAEHRQNCQHGAHQRCPLGCGATLGPAERASHNCYRELRKAWCQRQERSRTLVLCLLRRMRKVYRSANLIRRQLAQLGELLEEDDALLLGAPQEEAETPPRRQYWG
;
A
#
# COMPACT_ATOMS: atom_id res chain seq x y z
N MET A 1 -17.27 2.42 19.98
CA MET A 1 -17.31 0.95 20.13
C MET A 1 -17.83 0.65 21.52
N ARG A 2 -19.00 0.01 21.60
CA ARG A 2 -19.54 -0.48 22.87
C ARG A 2 -19.09 -1.93 23.05
N LEU A 3 -18.47 -2.19 24.19
CA LEU A 3 -18.08 -3.53 24.62
C LEU A 3 -19.30 -4.30 25.18
N PRO A 4 -19.22 -5.63 25.34
CA PRO A 4 -20.27 -6.43 25.97
C PRO A 4 -20.60 -5.98 27.40
N CYS A 5 -19.61 -5.43 28.10
CA CYS A 5 -19.77 -4.82 29.43
C CYS A 5 -20.31 -3.38 29.40
N SER A 6 -20.88 -2.92 28.27
CA SER A 6 -21.48 -1.60 28.04
C SER A 6 -20.55 -0.37 28.07
N HIS A 7 -19.27 -0.51 28.43
CA HIS A 7 -18.30 0.58 28.28
C HIS A 7 -18.06 0.95 26.81
N ILE A 8 -17.85 2.25 26.55
CA ILE A 8 -17.77 2.81 25.20
C ILE A 8 -16.41 3.48 24.98
N PHE A 9 -15.76 3.14 23.87
CA PHE A 9 -14.44 3.67 23.50
C PHE A 9 -14.36 4.01 22.01
N CYS A 10 -13.43 4.90 21.65
CA CYS A 10 -13.04 5.09 20.24
C CYS A 10 -12.45 3.81 19.66
N LYS A 11 -12.77 3.49 18.40
CA LYS A 11 -12.22 2.29 17.71
C LYS A 11 -10.68 2.28 17.74
N ARG A 12 -10.08 3.44 17.45
CA ARG A 12 -8.61 3.62 17.44
C ARG A 12 -7.97 3.40 18.81
N CYS A 13 -8.69 3.62 19.90
CA CYS A 13 -8.16 3.49 21.26
C CYS A 13 -8.32 2.07 21.80
N ILE A 14 -9.48 1.44 21.56
CA ILE A 14 -9.77 0.11 22.13
C ILE A 14 -9.12 -1.04 21.37
N LEU A 15 -8.92 -0.92 20.05
CA LEU A 15 -8.33 -2.01 19.27
C LEU A 15 -6.87 -2.30 19.64
N PRO A 16 -5.97 -1.31 19.80
CA PRO A 16 -4.61 -1.56 20.28
C PRO A 16 -4.57 -2.19 21.67
N TRP A 17 -5.48 -1.78 22.57
CA TRP A 17 -5.62 -2.39 23.88
C TRP A 17 -6.01 -3.87 23.76
N LEU A 18 -7.05 -4.20 22.98
CA LEU A 18 -7.54 -5.57 22.80
C LEU A 18 -6.54 -6.50 22.10
N ALA A 19 -5.62 -5.95 21.31
CA ALA A 19 -4.53 -6.71 20.73
C ALA A 19 -3.51 -7.18 21.79
N ARG A 20 -3.35 -6.42 22.89
CA ARG A 20 -2.45 -6.75 24.00
C ARG A 20 -3.16 -7.51 25.12
N GLN A 21 -4.37 -7.08 25.46
CA GLN A 21 -5.14 -7.56 26.61
C GLN A 21 -6.60 -7.74 26.19
N LYS A 22 -7.13 -8.97 26.27
CA LYS A 22 -8.52 -9.29 25.85
C LYS A 22 -9.58 -8.88 26.89
N THR A 23 -9.32 -7.82 27.65
CA THR A 23 -10.14 -7.35 28.77
C THR A 23 -10.58 -5.90 28.58
N CYS A 24 -11.64 -5.50 29.28
CA CYS A 24 -12.08 -4.11 29.31
C CYS A 24 -11.15 -3.26 30.20
N PRO A 25 -10.66 -2.09 29.74
CA PRO A 25 -9.83 -1.21 30.55
C PRO A 25 -10.48 -0.73 31.86
N CYS A 26 -11.81 -0.56 31.89
CA CYS A 26 -12.52 -0.01 33.04
C CYS A 26 -12.90 -1.06 34.09
N CYS A 27 -13.35 -2.24 33.66
CA CYS A 27 -13.92 -3.24 34.57
C CYS A 27 -13.25 -4.62 34.49
N ARG A 28 -12.16 -4.75 33.72
CA ARG A 28 -11.36 -5.98 33.53
C ARG A 28 -12.10 -7.20 32.99
N LYS A 29 -13.42 -7.10 32.71
CA LYS A 29 -14.22 -8.15 32.09
C LYS A 29 -13.66 -8.55 30.72
N GLU A 30 -13.67 -9.83 30.40
CA GLU A 30 -13.24 -10.33 29.09
C GLU A 30 -14.09 -9.77 27.94
N VAL A 31 -13.44 -9.51 26.81
CA VAL A 31 -14.04 -8.92 25.63
C VAL A 31 -13.84 -9.82 24.43
N LYS A 32 -14.94 -10.40 23.93
CA LYS A 32 -14.97 -11.10 22.64
C LYS A 32 -15.22 -10.09 21.53
N GLN A 33 -14.27 -9.91 20.60
CA GLN A 33 -14.33 -8.90 19.54
C GLN A 33 -15.60 -9.00 18.67
N LYS A 34 -16.09 -10.22 18.41
CA LYS A 34 -17.33 -10.48 17.67
C LYS A 34 -18.59 -9.86 18.31
N LYS A 35 -18.57 -9.61 19.63
CA LYS A 35 -19.71 -9.05 20.38
C LYS A 35 -19.64 -7.52 20.54
N MET A 36 -18.69 -6.85 19.88
CA MET A 36 -18.55 -5.39 19.93
C MET A 36 -19.52 -4.70 18.97
N VAL A 37 -20.13 -3.61 19.42
CA VAL A 37 -21.15 -2.88 18.63
C VAL A 37 -20.69 -1.46 18.32
N HIS A 38 -20.91 -1.02 17.08
CA HIS A 38 -20.76 0.38 16.70
C HIS A 38 -21.97 1.19 17.16
N VAL A 39 -21.75 2.23 17.97
CA VAL A 39 -22.85 3.08 18.47
C VAL A 39 -23.05 4.27 17.55
N ASN A 40 -23.84 4.07 16.49
CA ASN A 40 -24.07 5.10 15.46
C ASN A 40 -24.80 6.34 16.00
N LYS A 41 -25.72 6.18 16.97
CA LYS A 41 -26.44 7.31 17.59
C LYS A 41 -25.48 8.28 18.30
N LEU A 42 -24.57 7.75 19.12
CA LEU A 42 -23.54 8.56 19.78
C LEU A 42 -22.61 9.23 18.77
N ARG A 43 -22.20 8.52 17.70
CA ARG A 43 -21.40 9.12 16.62
C ARG A 43 -22.12 10.32 15.97
N LYS A 44 -23.43 10.22 15.74
CA LYS A 44 -24.24 11.33 15.19
C LYS A 44 -24.33 12.50 16.17
N ILE A 45 -24.52 12.24 17.46
CA ILE A 45 -24.57 13.29 18.51
C ILE A 45 -23.22 14.03 18.56
N ILE A 46 -22.11 13.30 18.67
CA ILE A 46 -20.76 13.88 18.68
C ILE A 46 -20.51 14.68 17.39
N GLY A 47 -20.97 14.20 16.24
CA GLY A 47 -20.82 14.89 14.97
C GLY A 47 -21.59 16.23 14.86
N ARG A 48 -22.63 16.42 15.67
CA ARG A 48 -23.43 17.67 15.73
C ARG A 48 -22.89 18.70 16.70
N LEU A 49 -21.86 18.37 17.49
CA LEU A 49 -21.25 19.32 18.41
C LEU A 49 -20.64 20.47 17.59
N GLU A 50 -21.04 21.70 17.90
CA GLU A 50 -20.48 22.90 17.32
C GLU A 50 -19.04 23.08 17.82
N VAL A 51 -18.11 23.22 16.88
CA VAL A 51 -16.69 23.40 17.17
C VAL A 51 -16.12 24.57 16.39
N LYS A 52 -15.27 25.36 17.05
CA LYS A 52 -14.49 26.41 16.38
C LYS A 52 -13.50 25.79 15.41
N CYS A 53 -13.21 26.50 14.32
CA CYS A 53 -12.12 26.13 13.43
C CYS A 53 -10.79 26.03 14.20
N LYS A 54 -9.92 25.10 13.81
CA LYS A 54 -8.57 24.97 14.39
C LYS A 54 -7.72 26.24 14.17
N ASN A 55 -8.03 27.00 13.12
CA ASN A 55 -7.37 28.25 12.75
C ASN A 55 -8.09 29.48 13.35
N ALA A 56 -8.85 29.32 14.44
CA ALA A 56 -9.56 30.43 15.07
C ALA A 56 -8.60 31.51 15.60
N GLU A 57 -7.45 31.10 16.14
CA GLU A 57 -6.39 32.02 16.60
C GLU A 57 -5.79 32.83 15.44
N ALA A 58 -5.78 32.26 14.23
CA ALA A 58 -5.32 32.95 13.03
C ALA A 58 -6.38 33.92 12.45
N GLY A 59 -7.61 33.93 12.98
CA GLY A 59 -8.70 34.81 12.54
C GLY A 59 -9.90 34.11 11.91
N CYS A 60 -9.93 32.77 11.85
CA CYS A 60 -11.10 32.06 11.33
C CYS A 60 -12.28 32.09 12.32
N LEU A 61 -13.35 32.79 11.98
CA LEU A 61 -14.54 32.91 12.84
C LEU A 61 -15.55 31.76 12.70
N VAL A 62 -15.30 30.82 11.78
CA VAL A 62 -16.25 29.74 11.49
C VAL A 62 -16.35 28.77 12.68
N THR A 63 -17.57 28.62 13.17
CA THR A 63 -18.00 27.53 14.06
C THR A 63 -18.96 26.65 13.28
N CYS A 64 -18.72 25.33 13.30
CA CYS A 64 -19.56 24.39 12.55
C CYS A 64 -19.64 23.03 13.27
N PRO A 65 -20.60 22.17 12.88
CA PRO A 65 -20.66 20.81 13.40
C PRO A 65 -19.34 20.06 13.19
N LEU A 66 -18.90 19.30 14.19
CA LEU A 66 -17.65 18.52 14.14
C LEU A 66 -17.58 17.60 12.90
N ALA A 67 -18.72 17.08 12.44
CA ALA A 67 -18.80 16.28 11.21
C ALA A 67 -18.39 17.05 9.94
N HIS A 68 -18.63 18.36 9.89
CA HIS A 68 -18.33 19.22 8.74
C HIS A 68 -16.97 19.93 8.84
N ARG A 69 -16.30 19.85 9.99
CA ARG A 69 -14.99 20.49 10.23
C ARG A 69 -13.98 20.19 9.13
N LYS A 70 -13.91 18.94 8.63
CA LYS A 70 -12.98 18.57 7.55
C LYS A 70 -13.34 19.28 6.24
N GLY A 71 -14.62 19.35 5.87
CA GLY A 71 -15.05 20.06 4.66
C GLY A 71 -14.73 21.55 4.71
N HIS A 72 -14.94 22.21 5.87
CA HIS A 72 -14.50 23.59 6.07
C HIS A 72 -12.97 23.71 5.98
N GLN A 73 -12.23 22.76 6.55
CA GLN A 73 -10.77 22.79 6.53
C GLN A 73 -10.19 22.85 5.11
N ASP A 74 -10.85 22.16 4.18
CA ASP A 74 -10.46 22.09 2.77
C ASP A 74 -10.69 23.41 2.02
N SER A 75 -11.42 24.37 2.59
CA SER A 75 -11.71 25.70 2.03
C SER A 75 -11.33 26.88 2.95
N CYS A 76 -10.82 26.61 4.14
CA CYS A 76 -10.50 27.62 5.15
C CYS A 76 -9.46 28.64 4.63
N PRO A 77 -9.76 29.95 4.62
CA PRO A 77 -8.81 30.99 4.19
C PRO A 77 -7.53 31.06 5.03
N PHE A 78 -7.61 30.65 6.29
CA PHE A 78 -6.51 30.69 7.25
C PHE A 78 -5.68 29.40 7.27
N GLU A 79 -6.01 28.41 6.44
CA GLU A 79 -5.19 27.20 6.34
C GLU A 79 -3.85 27.52 5.69
N LEU A 80 -2.76 27.11 6.35
CA LEU A 80 -1.41 27.31 5.85
C LEU A 80 -1.10 26.38 4.68
N MET A 81 -0.91 26.98 3.51
CA MET A 81 -0.52 26.31 2.28
C MET A 81 0.96 26.55 2.02
N ALA A 82 1.68 25.52 1.58
CA ALA A 82 3.01 25.69 1.03
C ALA A 82 2.93 26.47 -0.29
N CYS A 83 3.90 27.35 -0.53
CA CYS A 83 4.04 27.99 -1.82
C CYS A 83 4.28 26.93 -2.91
N PRO A 84 3.58 26.98 -4.05
CA PRO A 84 3.77 26.01 -5.14
C PRO A 84 5.06 26.28 -5.96
N ASN A 85 5.73 27.41 -5.73
CA ASN A 85 6.92 27.76 -6.48
C ASN A 85 8.09 26.93 -5.95
N GLU A 86 8.73 26.18 -6.84
CA GLU A 86 9.91 25.37 -6.52
C GLU A 86 11.00 26.25 -5.88
N GLY A 87 11.55 25.80 -4.76
CA GLY A 87 12.53 26.56 -3.97
C GLY A 87 11.95 27.50 -2.91
N CYS A 88 10.65 27.79 -2.92
CA CYS A 88 10.01 28.59 -1.88
C CYS A 88 9.59 27.72 -0.68
N THR A 89 10.22 27.92 0.47
CA THR A 89 9.90 27.21 1.73
C THR A 89 8.78 27.88 2.54
N SER A 90 8.26 29.01 2.07
CA SER A 90 7.23 29.78 2.76
C SER A 90 5.91 29.00 2.87
N ARG A 91 5.29 29.06 4.05
CA ARG A 91 3.92 28.62 4.29
C ARG A 91 3.07 29.83 4.63
N VAL A 92 2.05 30.09 3.82
CA VAL A 92 1.20 31.28 3.96
C VAL A 92 -0.27 30.88 4.05
N PRO A 93 -1.13 31.69 4.71
CA PRO A 93 -2.57 31.46 4.70
C PRO A 93 -3.09 31.36 3.26
N ARG A 94 -4.04 30.45 3.02
CA ARG A 94 -4.69 30.28 1.71
C ARG A 94 -5.20 31.60 1.14
N GLY A 95 -5.81 32.45 1.96
CA GLY A 95 -6.31 33.77 1.57
C GLY A 95 -5.22 34.71 1.05
N ASN A 96 -4.00 34.60 1.58
CA ASN A 96 -2.86 35.47 1.24
C ASN A 96 -1.95 34.84 0.17
N LEU A 97 -2.25 33.62 -0.30
CA LEU A 97 -1.39 32.91 -1.25
C LEU A 97 -1.32 33.64 -2.61
N ALA A 98 -2.40 34.30 -3.03
CA ALA A 98 -2.42 35.06 -4.28
C ALA A 98 -1.47 36.27 -4.22
N GLU A 99 -1.50 37.02 -3.12
CA GLU A 99 -0.59 38.15 -2.88
C GLU A 99 0.86 37.67 -2.76
N HIS A 100 1.12 36.61 -1.97
CA HIS A 100 2.46 36.03 -1.89
C HIS A 100 3.01 35.65 -3.26
N ARG A 101 2.19 35.09 -4.16
CA ARG A 101 2.63 34.69 -5.50
C ARG A 101 3.09 35.86 -6.36
N GLN A 102 2.48 37.03 -6.22
CA GLN A 102 2.88 38.24 -6.96
C GLN A 102 4.26 38.74 -6.54
N ASN A 103 4.59 38.57 -5.26
CA ASN A 103 5.84 39.07 -4.67
C ASN A 103 6.86 37.95 -4.35
N CYS A 104 6.59 36.72 -4.79
CA CYS A 104 7.43 35.58 -4.47
C CYS A 104 8.75 35.69 -5.23
N GLN A 105 9.87 35.74 -4.51
CA GLN A 105 11.21 35.74 -5.11
C GLN A 105 11.45 34.54 -6.04
N HIS A 106 10.82 33.40 -5.73
CA HIS A 106 10.88 32.19 -6.56
C HIS A 106 9.79 32.12 -7.64
N GLY A 107 8.84 33.07 -7.67
CA GLY A 107 7.72 33.08 -8.63
C GLY A 107 8.13 33.35 -10.08
N ALA A 108 9.35 33.83 -10.30
CA ALA A 108 9.94 34.01 -11.62
C ALA A 108 10.29 32.68 -12.30
N HIS A 109 10.48 31.61 -11.52
CA HIS A 109 10.71 30.26 -12.02
C HIS A 109 9.39 29.63 -12.44
N GLN A 110 9.25 29.34 -13.74
CA GLN A 110 8.04 28.74 -14.28
C GLN A 110 8.37 27.47 -15.06
N ARG A 111 7.42 26.54 -15.11
CA ARG A 111 7.55 25.38 -15.99
C ARG A 111 7.63 25.82 -17.44
N CYS A 112 8.47 25.12 -18.21
CA CYS A 112 8.59 25.35 -19.64
C CYS A 112 7.19 25.27 -20.30
N PRO A 113 6.75 26.32 -21.01
CA PRO A 113 5.40 26.36 -21.60
C PRO A 113 5.22 25.31 -22.70
N LEU A 114 6.32 24.83 -23.28
CA LEU A 114 6.33 23.75 -24.28
C LEU A 114 6.20 22.35 -23.66
N GLY A 115 6.13 22.24 -22.33
CA GLY A 115 5.77 20.99 -21.65
C GLY A 115 6.91 20.00 -21.43
N CYS A 116 8.19 20.39 -21.57
CA CYS A 116 9.32 19.50 -21.25
C CYS A 116 9.47 19.20 -19.75
N GLY A 117 8.75 19.92 -18.88
CA GLY A 117 8.78 19.74 -17.43
C GLY A 117 9.91 20.47 -16.70
N ALA A 118 10.85 21.10 -17.41
CA ALA A 118 11.90 21.92 -16.80
C ALA A 118 11.30 23.17 -16.13
N THR A 119 11.81 23.51 -14.95
CA THR A 119 11.50 24.77 -14.25
C THR A 119 12.59 25.78 -14.61
N LEU A 120 12.20 26.91 -15.18
CA LEU A 120 13.11 27.89 -15.78
C LEU A 120 12.91 29.26 -15.15
N GLY A 121 14.01 29.84 -14.67
CA GLY A 121 14.06 31.25 -14.27
C GLY A 121 14.01 32.20 -15.47
N PRO A 122 13.94 33.51 -15.25
CA PRO A 122 13.89 34.52 -16.32
C PRO A 122 15.08 34.42 -17.29
N ALA A 123 16.29 34.28 -16.76
CA ALA A 123 17.51 34.19 -17.57
C ALA A 123 17.58 32.87 -18.35
N GLU A 124 17.24 31.75 -17.71
CA GLU A 124 17.32 30.42 -18.31
C GLU A 124 16.30 30.23 -19.44
N ARG A 125 15.17 30.93 -19.39
CA ARG A 125 14.12 30.85 -20.41
C ARG A 125 14.61 31.30 -21.79
N ALA A 126 15.47 32.31 -21.86
CA ALA A 126 16.03 32.80 -23.13
C ALA A 126 16.96 31.78 -23.79
N SER A 127 17.74 31.03 -22.98
CA SER A 127 18.68 30.02 -23.46
C SER A 127 18.13 28.59 -23.46
N HIS A 128 16.85 28.39 -23.09
CA HIS A 128 16.29 27.06 -22.93
C HIS A 128 15.99 26.38 -24.27
N ASN A 129 16.55 25.19 -24.48
CA ASN A 129 16.23 24.34 -25.63
C ASN A 129 15.34 23.16 -25.20
N CYS A 130 14.03 23.33 -25.38
CA CYS A 130 13.01 22.34 -25.00
C CYS A 130 13.24 20.97 -25.67
N TYR A 131 13.57 20.96 -26.97
CA TYR A 131 13.81 19.74 -27.72
C TYR A 131 14.99 18.94 -27.15
N ARG A 132 16.08 19.62 -26.77
CA ARG A 132 17.25 18.97 -26.18
C ARG A 132 16.91 18.28 -24.86
N GLU A 133 16.13 18.92 -24.00
CA GLU A 133 15.71 18.33 -22.72
C GLU A 133 14.78 17.13 -22.93
N LEU A 134 13.79 17.24 -23.83
CA LEU A 134 12.93 16.12 -24.20
C LEU A 134 13.73 14.95 -24.78
N ARG A 135 14.70 15.22 -25.65
CA ARG A 135 15.57 14.20 -26.24
C ARG A 135 16.42 13.50 -25.18
N LYS A 136 17.01 14.24 -24.25
CA LYS A 136 17.75 13.66 -23.11
C LYS A 136 16.85 12.76 -22.27
N ALA A 137 15.66 13.23 -21.90
CA ALA A 137 14.70 12.47 -21.11
C ALA A 137 14.27 11.18 -21.82
N TRP A 138 14.03 11.26 -23.14
CA TRP A 138 13.72 10.09 -23.97
C TRP A 138 14.86 9.08 -24.01
N CYS A 139 16.10 9.53 -24.27
CA CYS A 139 17.29 8.65 -24.26
C CYS A 139 17.47 7.95 -22.90
N GLN A 140 17.31 8.69 -21.79
CA GLN A 140 17.40 8.12 -20.45
C GLN A 140 16.31 7.06 -20.21
N ARG A 141 15.06 7.33 -20.65
CA ARG A 141 13.96 6.37 -20.52
C ARG A 141 14.23 5.11 -21.36
N GLN A 142 14.75 5.27 -22.57
CA GLN A 142 15.09 4.16 -23.45
C GLN A 142 16.19 3.29 -22.83
N GLU A 143 17.24 3.90 -22.28
CA GLU A 143 18.34 3.16 -21.64
C GLU A 143 17.88 2.40 -20.39
N ARG A 144 17.04 3.02 -19.56
CA ARG A 144 16.41 2.35 -18.40
C ARG A 144 15.57 1.16 -18.85
N SER A 145 14.74 1.33 -19.88
CA SER A 145 13.92 0.24 -20.42
C SER A 145 14.78 -0.90 -20.95
N ARG A 146 15.83 -0.59 -21.72
CA ARG A 146 16.79 -1.56 -22.26
C ARG A 146 17.46 -2.35 -21.12
N THR A 147 17.92 -1.66 -20.10
CA THR A 147 18.55 -2.26 -18.93
C THR A 147 17.59 -3.23 -18.22
N LEU A 148 16.34 -2.80 -17.99
CA LEU A 148 15.31 -3.65 -17.39
C LEU A 148 15.04 -4.92 -18.22
N VAL A 149 14.87 -4.78 -19.53
CA VAL A 149 14.68 -5.92 -20.44
C VAL A 149 15.87 -6.88 -20.38
N LEU A 150 17.11 -6.38 -20.39
CA LEU A 150 18.30 -7.21 -20.27
C LEU A 150 18.35 -7.95 -18.92
N CYS A 151 17.99 -7.29 -17.82
CA CYS A 151 17.89 -7.92 -16.50
C CYS A 151 16.82 -9.03 -16.49
N LEU A 152 15.64 -8.79 -17.08
CA LEU A 152 14.57 -9.78 -17.19
C LEU A 152 15.01 -10.99 -18.04
N LEU A 153 15.67 -10.76 -19.18
CA LEU A 153 16.21 -11.83 -20.03
C LEU A 153 17.28 -12.67 -19.32
N ARG A 154 18.13 -12.06 -18.50
CA ARG A 154 19.10 -12.79 -17.65
C ARG A 154 18.39 -13.66 -16.60
N ARG A 155 17.37 -13.11 -15.93
CA ARG A 155 16.56 -13.86 -14.95
C ARG A 155 15.83 -15.03 -15.62
N MET A 156 15.21 -14.81 -16.78
CA MET A 156 14.53 -15.85 -17.55
C MET A 156 15.46 -16.98 -17.96
N ARG A 157 16.66 -16.65 -18.45
CA ARG A 157 17.69 -17.67 -18.76
C ARG A 157 18.08 -18.51 -17.54
N LYS A 158 18.19 -17.90 -16.36
CA LYS A 158 18.49 -18.63 -15.12
C LYS A 158 17.36 -19.60 -14.76
N VAL A 159 16.11 -19.15 -14.82
CA VAL A 159 14.93 -20.00 -14.57
C VAL A 159 14.86 -21.16 -15.56
N TYR A 160 15.05 -20.90 -16.86
CA TYR A 160 15.05 -21.94 -17.88
C TYR A 160 16.15 -22.99 -17.66
N ARG A 161 17.37 -22.55 -17.29
CA ARG A 161 18.47 -23.47 -16.94
C ARG A 161 18.11 -24.34 -15.72
N SER A 162 17.58 -23.75 -14.66
CA SER A 162 17.15 -24.48 -13.46
C SER A 162 16.00 -25.45 -13.76
N ALA A 163 15.01 -25.03 -14.54
CA ALA A 163 13.89 -25.88 -14.94
C ALA A 163 14.34 -27.08 -15.79
N ASN A 164 15.27 -26.86 -16.72
CA ASN A 164 15.86 -27.94 -17.51
C ASN A 164 16.71 -28.90 -16.66
N LEU A 165 17.44 -28.39 -15.66
CA LEU A 165 18.17 -29.24 -14.72
C LEU A 165 17.21 -30.13 -13.92
N ILE A 166 16.15 -29.54 -13.35
CA ILE A 166 15.12 -30.27 -12.60
C ILE A 166 14.44 -31.30 -13.52
N ARG A 167 14.10 -30.94 -14.76
CA ARG A 167 13.51 -31.88 -15.72
C ARG A 167 14.42 -33.07 -15.99
N ARG A 168 15.73 -32.85 -16.16
CA ARG A 168 16.71 -33.95 -16.35
C ARG A 168 16.80 -34.84 -15.11
N GLN A 169 16.84 -34.25 -13.91
CA GLN A 169 16.87 -35.01 -12.66
C GLN A 169 15.60 -35.84 -12.48
N LEU A 170 14.42 -35.29 -12.80
CA LEU A 170 13.17 -36.03 -12.76
C LEU A 170 13.13 -37.18 -13.77
N ALA A 171 13.68 -37.00 -14.98
CA ALA A 171 13.79 -38.08 -15.97
C ALA A 171 14.69 -39.22 -15.47
N GLN A 172 15.86 -38.89 -14.91
CA GLN A 172 16.78 -39.89 -14.32
C GLN A 172 16.14 -40.65 -13.16
N LEU A 173 15.41 -39.96 -12.28
CA LEU A 173 14.67 -40.61 -11.20
C LEU A 173 13.52 -41.49 -11.73
N GLY A 174 12.88 -41.09 -12.84
CA GLY A 174 11.87 -41.90 -13.51
C GLY A 174 12.45 -43.21 -14.05
N GLU A 175 13.57 -43.14 -14.77
CA GLU A 175 14.27 -44.34 -15.28
C GLU A 175 14.67 -45.29 -14.14
N LEU A 176 15.21 -44.77 -13.03
CA LEU A 176 15.55 -45.59 -11.86
C LEU A 176 14.34 -46.29 -11.22
N LEU A 177 13.19 -45.60 -11.13
CA LEU A 177 11.97 -46.18 -10.58
C LEU A 177 11.34 -47.21 -11.52
N GLU A 178 11.43 -47.01 -12.84
CA GLU A 178 10.97 -48.01 -13.83
C GLU A 178 11.88 -49.25 -13.87
N GLU A 179 13.19 -49.11 -13.62
CA GLU A 179 14.11 -50.25 -13.45
C GLU A 179 13.78 -51.08 -12.18
N ASP A 180 13.42 -50.42 -11.07
CA ASP A 180 12.99 -51.10 -9.83
C ASP A 180 11.63 -51.82 -10.00
N ASP A 181 10.67 -51.23 -10.72
CA ASP A 181 9.38 -51.87 -11.02
C ASP A 181 9.53 -53.05 -12.01
N ALA A 182 10.46 -52.98 -12.97
CA ALA A 182 10.78 -54.10 -13.86
C ALA A 182 11.45 -55.27 -13.13
N LEU A 183 12.27 -54.98 -12.10
CA LEU A 183 12.83 -55.98 -11.20
C LEU A 183 11.77 -56.60 -10.27
N LEU A 184 10.77 -55.82 -9.85
CA LEU A 184 9.64 -56.31 -9.06
C LEU A 184 8.62 -57.13 -9.87
N LEU A 185 8.39 -56.79 -11.15
CA LEU A 185 7.48 -57.52 -12.05
C LEU A 185 8.12 -58.75 -12.73
N GLY A 186 9.44 -58.92 -12.62
CA GLY A 186 10.20 -60.07 -13.14
C GLY A 186 10.46 -61.20 -12.13
N ALA A 187 9.98 -61.08 -10.89
CA ALA A 187 10.15 -62.10 -9.86
C ALA A 187 9.03 -63.17 -9.93
N PRO A 188 9.35 -64.48 -10.03
CA PRO A 188 8.37 -65.55 -10.12
C PRO A 188 7.43 -65.59 -8.93
N GLN A 189 6.17 -65.88 -9.23
CA GLN A 189 5.14 -66.27 -8.28
C GLN A 189 5.52 -67.63 -7.68
N GLU A 190 6.33 -67.64 -6.62
CA GLU A 190 6.59 -68.86 -5.85
C GLU A 190 5.45 -69.09 -4.87
N GLU A 191 4.70 -70.14 -5.21
CA GLU A 191 3.66 -70.80 -4.44
C GLU A 191 4.17 -71.14 -3.02
N ALA A 192 3.51 -70.58 -2.01
CA ALA A 192 3.62 -71.07 -0.64
C ALA A 192 2.39 -71.95 -0.35
N GLU A 193 2.69 -73.24 -0.18
CA GLU A 193 1.84 -74.37 0.15
C GLU A 193 0.68 -74.09 1.12
N THR A 194 -0.48 -74.61 0.74
CA THR A 194 -1.68 -74.80 1.58
C THR A 194 -1.45 -75.77 2.74
N PRO A 195 -1.92 -75.47 3.97
CA PRO A 195 -2.29 -76.49 4.95
C PRO A 195 -3.78 -76.91 4.78
N PRO A 196 -4.20 -78.07 5.30
CA PRO A 196 -5.33 -78.83 4.76
C PRO A 196 -6.71 -78.38 5.25
N ARG A 197 -7.71 -78.71 4.42
CA ARG A 197 -9.17 -78.53 4.58
C ARG A 197 -9.72 -78.85 5.98
N ARG A 198 -10.64 -78.01 6.43
CA ARG A 198 -11.86 -78.47 7.14
C ARG A 198 -13.11 -78.00 6.40
N GLN A 199 -13.87 -78.99 5.93
CA GLN A 199 -15.24 -78.86 5.49
C GLN A 199 -16.13 -78.52 6.69
N TYR A 200 -17.02 -77.54 6.53
CA TYR A 200 -18.36 -77.58 7.14
C TYR A 200 -19.36 -77.07 6.10
N TRP A 201 -20.19 -77.99 5.63
CA TRP A 201 -21.53 -77.69 5.17
C TRP A 201 -22.43 -77.63 6.41
N GLY A 202 -23.31 -76.64 6.44
CA GLY A 202 -24.29 -76.38 7.50
C GLY A 202 -24.83 -74.98 7.33
#